data_AF-A0A950FMV9-F1
#
_entry.id   AF-A0A950FMV9-F1
#
_cell.length_a   1.000
_cell.length_b   1.000
_cell.length_c   1.000
_cell.angle_alpha   90.00
_cell.angle_beta   90.00
_cell.angle_gamma   90.00
#
_symmetry.space_group_name_H-M   'P 1'
#
loop_
_entity.id
_entity.type
_entity.pdbx_description
1 polymer ?
#
loop_
_entity_poly.entity_id
_entity_poly.type
_entity_poly.pdbx_seq_one_letter_code
_entity_poly.pdbx_strand_id
1 'polypeptide(L)'
;MRRLSVIGSVLALACASGGCGGGGGGGSPPSAFVAPTPSPTPSPAPTPGGALTLSQSALAFTAAGQTATVTANEPAYAGLVAPDASGCTAVASVTPALAAAVPATFTITARSAGACSLPFYDSYGQRASLAVGVTITQGALQ
;
A
#
# COMPACT_ATOMS: atom_id res chain seq x y z
N MET A 1 -6.21 -14.63 -30.14
CA MET A 1 -4.82 -14.67 -30.62
C MET A 1 -4.44 -13.31 -31.22
N ARG A 2 -3.74 -12.45 -30.48
CA ARG A 2 -2.95 -11.34 -31.05
C ARG A 2 -1.69 -11.18 -30.20
N ARG A 3 -0.55 -11.33 -30.87
CA ARG A 3 0.81 -11.26 -30.34
C ARG A 3 1.35 -9.83 -30.43
N LEU A 4 2.45 -9.61 -29.68
CA LEU A 4 3.50 -8.58 -29.83
C LEU A 4 3.11 -7.16 -29.37
N SER A 5 3.98 -6.34 -28.78
CA SER A 5 5.45 -6.32 -28.77
C SER A 5 6.00 -5.53 -27.57
N VAL A 6 7.16 -5.93 -27.06
CA VAL A 6 7.99 -5.24 -26.05
C VAL A 6 8.89 -4.20 -26.74
N ILE A 7 8.85 -2.94 -26.30
CA ILE A 7 9.78 -1.84 -26.64
C ILE A 7 9.75 -0.91 -25.41
N GLY A 8 10.78 -0.64 -24.60
CA GLY A 8 12.21 -0.56 -24.90
C GLY A 8 12.58 0.87 -25.30
N SER A 9 12.60 1.84 -24.37
CA SER A 9 13.15 3.17 -24.66
C SER A 9 13.77 3.81 -23.42
N VAL A 10 15.09 3.72 -23.38
CA VAL A 10 16.01 4.57 -22.62
C VAL A 10 16.20 5.84 -23.44
N LEU A 11 15.97 7.03 -22.87
CA LEU A 11 16.36 8.29 -23.50
C LEU A 11 16.97 9.21 -22.46
N ALA A 12 18.30 9.30 -22.51
CA ALA A 12 19.10 10.30 -21.81
C ALA A 12 18.95 11.66 -22.50
N LEU A 13 18.90 12.74 -21.73
CA LEU A 13 18.89 14.11 -22.22
C LEU A 13 19.98 14.92 -21.53
N ALA A 14 20.96 15.36 -22.32
CA ALA A 14 21.99 16.33 -21.95
C ALA A 14 22.14 17.32 -23.10
N CYS A 15 22.17 18.63 -22.83
CA CYS A 15 23.13 19.63 -23.33
C CYS A 15 22.64 21.10 -23.22
N ALA A 16 23.63 22.01 -23.23
CA ALA A 16 23.61 23.47 -23.49
C ALA A 16 23.46 24.43 -22.30
N SER A 17 24.15 25.58 -22.18
CA SER A 17 25.47 26.13 -22.57
C SER A 17 25.44 27.63 -22.22
N GLY A 18 26.52 28.22 -21.69
CA GLY A 18 26.66 29.69 -21.62
C GLY A 18 27.88 30.19 -20.82
N GLY A 19 28.81 30.89 -21.50
CA GLY A 19 30.01 31.57 -20.95
C GLY A 19 29.68 32.74 -20.01
N CYS A 20 30.59 33.53 -19.41
CA CYS A 20 31.85 34.16 -19.84
C CYS A 20 32.53 34.64 -18.52
N GLY A 21 33.82 34.42 -18.22
CA GLY A 21 34.98 35.17 -18.71
C GLY A 21 35.29 36.40 -17.84
N GLY A 22 36.35 36.35 -17.02
CA GLY A 22 36.90 37.51 -16.27
C GLY A 22 38.02 37.11 -15.31
N GLY A 23 39.26 37.50 -15.60
CA GLY A 23 40.46 37.16 -14.82
C GLY A 23 40.88 38.21 -13.78
N GLY A 24 41.88 37.86 -12.98
CA GLY A 24 42.58 38.78 -12.07
C GLY A 24 43.37 38.03 -10.99
N GLY A 25 44.69 38.17 -11.00
CA GLY A 25 45.62 37.40 -10.16
C GLY A 25 45.67 37.81 -8.69
N GLY A 26 46.30 36.95 -7.90
CA GLY A 26 46.65 37.18 -6.50
C GLY A 26 47.10 35.88 -5.86
N GLY A 27 48.41 35.69 -5.69
CA GLY A 27 48.97 34.51 -5.04
C GLY A 27 48.63 34.46 -3.55
N SER A 28 48.27 33.26 -3.06
CA SER A 28 48.28 32.80 -1.66
C SER A 28 47.79 31.32 -1.61
N PRO A 29 48.08 30.55 -0.53
CA PRO A 29 48.31 29.08 -0.51
C PRO A 29 47.08 28.23 -0.89
N PRO A 30 47.19 26.90 -1.13
CA PRO A 30 46.08 26.12 -1.70
C PRO A 30 44.80 26.29 -0.89
N SER A 31 43.89 27.10 -1.42
CA SER A 31 42.56 27.30 -0.89
C SER A 31 41.77 26.05 -1.22
N ALA A 32 41.55 25.22 -0.19
CA ALA A 32 40.75 24.01 -0.31
C ALA A 32 39.41 24.34 -0.97
N PHE A 33 39.10 23.61 -2.04
CA PHE A 33 37.81 23.68 -2.72
C PHE A 33 36.69 23.35 -1.72
N VAL A 34 35.90 24.35 -1.33
CA VAL A 34 34.67 24.12 -0.53
C VAL A 34 33.59 23.66 -1.51
N ALA A 35 33.36 22.35 -1.56
CA ALA A 35 32.27 21.76 -2.34
C ALA A 35 30.91 22.31 -1.87
N PRO A 36 29.92 22.50 -2.76
CA PRO A 36 28.57 22.88 -2.36
C PRO A 36 28.00 21.79 -1.45
N THR A 37 27.55 22.20 -0.26
CA THR A 37 26.91 21.30 0.72
C THR A 37 25.74 20.58 0.05
N PRO A 38 25.64 19.24 0.12
CA PRO A 38 24.50 18.53 -0.44
C PRO A 38 23.23 19.03 0.25
N SER A 39 22.22 19.40 -0.55
CA SER A 39 20.87 19.69 -0.06
C SER A 39 20.41 18.50 0.79
N PRO A 40 19.87 18.71 2.01
CA PRO A 40 19.41 17.60 2.83
C PRO A 40 18.33 16.83 2.08
N THR A 41 18.57 15.55 1.83
CA THR A 41 17.53 14.61 1.44
C THR A 41 16.44 14.67 2.51
N PRO A 42 15.16 14.87 2.18
CA PRO A 42 14.11 14.84 3.18
C PRO A 42 14.16 13.50 3.91
N SER A 43 14.45 13.55 5.21
CA SER A 43 14.33 12.38 6.08
C SER A 43 12.84 12.00 6.09
N PRO A 44 12.48 10.71 5.87
CA PRO A 44 11.10 10.28 6.04
C PRO A 44 10.61 10.72 7.42
N ALA A 45 9.52 11.48 7.46
CA ALA A 45 8.84 11.79 8.70
C ALA A 45 8.46 10.45 9.35
N PRO A 46 8.67 10.25 10.67
CA PRO A 46 8.20 9.05 11.34
C PRO A 46 6.68 8.97 11.16
N THR A 47 6.20 7.91 10.53
CA THR A 47 4.77 7.66 10.40
C THR A 47 4.17 7.54 11.80
N PRO A 48 3.26 8.43 12.21
CA PRO A 48 2.61 8.31 13.52
C PRO A 48 1.67 7.10 13.50
N GLY A 49 1.93 6.09 14.32
CA GLY A 49 1.16 4.84 14.36
C GLY A 49 2.03 3.63 14.03
N GLY A 50 1.89 2.54 14.79
CA GLY A 50 2.59 1.29 14.52
C GLY A 50 2.17 0.65 13.18
N ALA A 51 2.60 -0.58 12.93
CA ALA A 51 2.09 -1.32 11.77
C ALA A 51 0.62 -1.71 11.99
N LEU A 52 -0.22 -1.53 10.97
CA LEU A 52 -1.57 -2.08 10.94
C LEU A 52 -1.51 -3.61 10.93
N THR A 53 -2.18 -4.26 11.87
CA THR A 53 -2.21 -5.73 12.00
C THR A 53 -3.63 -6.25 12.03
N LEU A 54 -3.85 -7.45 11.50
CA LEU A 54 -5.15 -8.13 11.54
C LEU A 54 -5.07 -9.33 12.50
N SER A 55 -6.19 -9.68 13.15
CA SER A 55 -6.28 -10.91 13.96
C SER A 55 -6.06 -12.18 13.15
N GLN A 56 -6.28 -12.11 11.84
CA GLN A 56 -6.08 -13.19 10.89
C GLN A 56 -5.75 -12.65 9.51
N SER A 57 -4.89 -13.37 8.80
CA SER A 57 -4.47 -13.04 7.43
C SER A 57 -5.25 -13.80 6.36
N ALA A 58 -6.03 -14.82 6.74
CA ALA A 58 -6.86 -15.59 5.82
C ALA A 58 -8.17 -16.05 6.47
N LEU A 59 -9.23 -16.12 5.66
CA LEU A 59 -10.54 -16.69 5.98
C LEU A 59 -10.92 -17.71 4.92
N ALA A 60 -11.48 -18.83 5.36
CA ALA A 60 -12.05 -19.85 4.49
C ALA A 60 -13.50 -20.11 4.89
N PHE A 61 -14.42 -19.94 3.95
CA PHE A 61 -15.83 -20.22 4.09
C PHE A 61 -16.23 -21.41 3.22
N THR A 62 -17.16 -22.22 3.71
CA THR A 62 -17.66 -23.41 3.00
C THR A 62 -19.08 -23.23 2.44
N ALA A 63 -19.71 -22.10 2.73
CA ALA A 63 -21.06 -21.78 2.29
C ALA A 63 -21.26 -20.26 2.22
N ALA A 64 -22.17 -19.83 1.35
CA ALA A 64 -22.67 -18.46 1.34
C ALA A 64 -23.43 -18.16 2.64
N GLY A 65 -23.36 -16.92 3.11
CA GLY A 65 -23.98 -16.48 4.37
C GLY A 65 -23.16 -16.75 5.62
N GLN A 66 -22.09 -17.55 5.55
CA GLN A 66 -21.17 -17.70 6.67
C GLN A 66 -20.49 -16.38 6.99
N THR A 67 -20.29 -16.13 8.29
CA THR A 67 -19.68 -14.89 8.78
C THR A 67 -18.47 -15.17 9.65
N ALA A 68 -17.45 -14.32 9.54
CA ALA A 68 -16.31 -14.33 10.45
C ALA A 68 -15.95 -12.91 10.87
N THR A 69 -15.45 -12.77 12.09
CA THR A 69 -15.03 -11.48 12.65
C THR A 69 -13.52 -11.33 12.56
N VAL A 70 -13.07 -10.21 12.03
CA VAL A 70 -11.65 -9.83 11.92
C VAL A 70 -11.48 -8.53 12.69
N THR A 71 -10.44 -8.46 13.51
CA THR A 71 -10.05 -7.21 14.16
C THR A 71 -8.81 -6.65 13.50
N ALA A 72 -8.82 -5.34 13.24
CA ALA A 72 -7.64 -4.59 12.84
C ALA A 72 -7.16 -3.75 14.02
N ASN A 73 -5.86 -3.80 14.29
CA ASN A 73 -5.24 -3.08 15.39
C ASN A 73 -3.98 -2.38 14.91
N GLU A 74 -3.85 -1.11 15.29
CA GLU A 74 -2.65 -0.33 15.03
C GLU A 74 -2.25 0.40 16.32
N PRO A 75 -1.11 0.04 16.94
CA PRO A 75 -0.68 0.66 18.18
C PRO A 75 -0.49 2.17 18.02
N ALA A 76 -0.98 2.94 19.00
CA ALA A 76 -0.89 4.40 19.03
C ALA A 76 -1.60 5.14 17.86
N TYR A 77 -2.44 4.45 17.08
CA TYR A 77 -3.31 5.07 16.10
C TYR A 77 -4.76 5.09 16.61
N ALA A 78 -5.33 6.29 16.71
CA ALA A 78 -6.72 6.52 17.14
C ALA A 78 -7.66 6.85 15.98
N GLY A 79 -7.14 6.80 14.74
CA GLY A 79 -7.93 7.12 13.55
C GLY A 79 -8.79 5.97 13.07
N LEU A 80 -9.35 6.15 11.87
CA LEU A 80 -10.24 5.20 11.23
C LEU A 80 -9.43 4.24 10.35
N VAL A 81 -9.87 2.98 10.32
CA VAL A 81 -9.40 1.93 9.43
C VAL A 81 -10.54 1.59 8.48
N ALA A 82 -10.21 1.47 7.19
CA ALA A 82 -11.16 1.17 6.14
C ALA A 82 -10.72 -0.09 5.36
N PRO A 83 -11.61 -1.07 5.16
CA PRO A 83 -11.43 -2.11 4.16
C PRO A 83 -11.73 -1.58 2.75
N ASP A 84 -10.91 -1.96 1.78
CA ASP A 84 -11.22 -1.81 0.35
C ASP A 84 -11.80 -3.13 -0.21
N ALA A 85 -13.12 -3.23 -0.21
CA ALA A 85 -13.84 -4.42 -0.68
C ALA A 85 -14.09 -4.45 -2.19
N SER A 86 -13.55 -3.49 -2.97
CA SER A 86 -13.81 -3.38 -4.41
C SER A 86 -13.52 -4.68 -5.18
N GLY A 87 -12.40 -5.34 -4.87
CA GLY A 87 -11.99 -6.64 -5.43
C GLY A 87 -12.72 -7.86 -4.83
N CYS A 88 -13.53 -7.67 -3.79
CA CYS A 88 -14.20 -8.75 -3.05
C CYS A 88 -15.73 -8.75 -3.18
N THR A 89 -16.35 -7.74 -3.77
CA THR A 89 -17.82 -7.54 -3.77
C THR A 89 -18.67 -8.72 -4.24
N ALA A 90 -18.15 -9.56 -5.14
CA ALA A 90 -18.79 -10.80 -5.59
C ALA A 90 -18.65 -11.94 -4.58
N VAL A 91 -17.47 -12.07 -3.94
CA VAL A 91 -17.09 -13.21 -3.08
C VAL A 91 -17.52 -13.00 -1.63
N ALA A 92 -17.40 -11.77 -1.11
CA ALA A 92 -17.72 -11.43 0.27
C ALA A 92 -18.18 -9.97 0.44
N SER A 93 -18.89 -9.68 1.52
CA SER A 93 -19.15 -8.32 1.99
C SER A 93 -18.54 -8.09 3.36
N VAL A 94 -18.26 -6.82 3.67
CA VAL A 94 -17.59 -6.40 4.91
C VAL A 94 -18.43 -5.31 5.57
N THR A 95 -18.67 -5.46 6.87
CA THR A 95 -19.43 -4.51 7.68
C THR A 95 -18.75 -4.31 9.03
N PRO A 96 -18.60 -3.07 9.55
CA PRO A 96 -18.85 -1.80 8.88
C PRO A 96 -17.81 -1.50 7.78
N ALA A 97 -18.09 -0.51 6.92
CA ALA A 97 -17.13 -0.05 5.92
C ALA A 97 -15.98 0.81 6.51
N LEU A 98 -16.06 1.15 7.80
CA LEU A 98 -15.11 2.00 8.51
C LEU A 98 -15.24 1.77 10.03
N ALA A 99 -14.13 1.66 10.74
CA ALA A 99 -14.12 1.51 12.21
C ALA A 99 -12.86 2.12 12.85
N ALA A 100 -12.93 2.52 14.11
CA ALA A 100 -11.79 3.09 14.84
C ALA A 100 -10.79 2.00 15.28
N ALA A 101 -9.49 2.25 15.15
CA ALA A 101 -8.43 1.24 15.19
C ALA A 101 -8.12 0.56 16.54
N VAL A 102 -8.93 0.76 17.60
CA VAL A 102 -8.59 0.35 18.98
C VAL A 102 -9.66 -0.55 19.64
N PRO A 103 -9.72 -1.86 19.33
CA PRO A 103 -9.46 -2.46 18.03
C PRO A 103 -10.65 -2.25 17.07
N ALA A 104 -10.37 -2.03 15.78
CA ALA A 104 -11.42 -1.94 14.76
C ALA A 104 -11.97 -3.34 14.48
N THR A 105 -13.29 -3.53 14.59
CA THR A 105 -13.93 -4.84 14.38
C THR A 105 -14.72 -4.84 13.08
N PHE A 106 -14.50 -5.86 12.26
CA PHE A 106 -15.16 -6.06 10.96
C PHE A 106 -15.77 -7.46 10.87
N THR A 107 -16.98 -7.55 10.34
CA THR A 107 -17.67 -8.80 10.02
C THR A 107 -17.60 -9.02 8.52
N ILE A 108 -17.02 -10.16 8.12
CA ILE A 108 -16.88 -10.59 6.74
C ILE A 108 -17.96 -11.64 6.50
N THR A 109 -18.83 -11.43 5.51
CA THR A 109 -19.90 -12.36 5.14
C THR A 109 -19.62 -12.94 3.76
N ALA A 110 -19.56 -14.26 3.65
CA ALA A 110 -19.41 -14.95 2.36
C ALA A 110 -20.66 -14.76 1.48
N ARG A 111 -20.46 -14.53 0.19
CA ARG A 111 -21.54 -14.34 -0.80
C ARG A 111 -21.61 -15.43 -1.84
N SER A 112 -20.50 -15.71 -2.52
CA SER A 112 -20.42 -16.73 -3.57
C SER A 112 -19.07 -17.43 -3.54
N ALA A 113 -18.99 -18.60 -4.18
CA ALA A 113 -17.73 -19.30 -4.37
C ALA A 113 -16.71 -18.38 -5.09
N GLY A 114 -15.45 -18.48 -4.68
CA GLY A 114 -14.35 -17.69 -5.23
C GLY A 114 -13.29 -17.35 -4.20
N ALA A 115 -12.29 -16.59 -4.62
CA ALA A 115 -11.27 -16.07 -3.74
C ALA A 115 -11.00 -14.59 -4.07
N CYS A 116 -10.69 -13.80 -3.05
CA CYS A 116 -10.33 -12.39 -3.21
C CYS A 116 -9.34 -11.96 -2.11
N SER A 117 -8.67 -10.83 -2.34
CA SER A 117 -7.81 -10.18 -1.35
C SER A 117 -8.48 -8.89 -0.90
N LEU A 118 -8.66 -8.74 0.40
CA LEU A 118 -9.29 -7.60 1.06
C LEU A 118 -8.22 -6.80 1.81
N PRO A 119 -7.70 -5.70 1.24
CA PRO A 119 -6.78 -4.83 1.95
C PRO A 119 -7.51 -3.89 2.90
N PHE A 120 -6.91 -3.66 4.06
CA PHE A 120 -7.26 -2.66 5.04
C PHE A 120 -6.22 -1.55 4.99
N TYR A 121 -6.67 -0.30 5.10
CA TYR A 121 -5.81 0.87 5.10
C TYR A 121 -6.20 1.82 6.22
N ASP A 122 -5.20 2.54 6.71
CA ASP A 122 -5.37 3.68 7.60
C ASP A 122 -5.22 5.00 6.82
N SER A 123 -5.22 6.14 7.53
CA SER A 123 -5.03 7.45 6.89
C SER A 123 -3.56 7.82 6.62
N TYR A 124 -2.60 7.11 7.22
CA TYR A 124 -1.17 7.35 7.04
C TYR A 124 -0.49 6.41 6.02
N GLY A 125 -1.26 5.52 5.39
CA GLY A 125 -0.81 4.63 4.31
C GLY A 125 -0.36 3.24 4.77
N GLN A 126 -0.51 2.90 6.05
CA GLN A 126 -0.34 1.55 6.57
C GLN A 126 -1.37 0.59 5.97
N ARG A 127 -0.93 -0.65 5.70
CA ARG A 127 -1.75 -1.64 5.01
C ARG A 127 -1.60 -3.03 5.63
N ALA A 128 -2.72 -3.73 5.73
CA ALA A 128 -2.77 -5.16 6.03
C ALA A 128 -3.76 -5.85 5.09
N SER A 129 -3.45 -7.07 4.65
CA SER A 129 -4.29 -7.78 3.66
C SER A 129 -4.87 -9.07 4.25
N LEU A 130 -6.15 -9.29 3.98
CA LEU A 130 -6.88 -10.50 4.32
C LEU A 130 -7.20 -11.30 3.06
N ALA A 131 -6.77 -12.56 2.99
CA ALA A 131 -7.20 -13.48 1.94
C ALA A 131 -8.57 -14.07 2.31
N VAL A 132 -9.56 -13.98 1.42
CA VAL A 132 -10.88 -14.59 1.63
C VAL A 132 -11.09 -15.65 0.56
N GLY A 133 -11.31 -16.89 0.98
CA GLY A 133 -11.70 -18.00 0.13
C GLY A 133 -13.10 -18.49 0.49
N VAL A 134 -13.93 -18.75 -0.51
CA VAL A 134 -15.25 -19.36 -0.36
C VAL A 134 -15.32 -20.56 -1.29
N THR A 135 -15.47 -21.75 -0.71
CA THR A 135 -15.67 -23.00 -1.47
C THR A 135 -17.08 -23.47 -1.23
N ILE A 136 -17.97 -23.37 -2.22
CA ILE A 136 -19.33 -23.89 -2.10
C ILE A 136 -19.33 -25.33 -2.62
N THR A 137 -19.44 -26.29 -1.71
CA THR A 137 -19.74 -27.67 -2.09
C THR A 137 -21.22 -27.72 -2.46
N GLN A 138 -21.54 -27.58 -3.75
CA GLN A 138 -22.91 -27.76 -4.22
C GLN A 138 -23.25 -29.25 -4.06
N GLY A 139 -24.18 -29.57 -3.15
CA GLY A 139 -24.75 -30.92 -3.09
C GLY A 139 -25.37 -31.24 -4.45
N ALA A 140 -25.17 -32.47 -4.93
CA ALA A 140 -25.73 -32.93 -6.20
C ALA A 140 -27.24 -32.65 -6.25
N LEU A 141 -27.71 -32.05 -7.34
CA LEU A 141 -29.14 -31.97 -7.64
C LEU A 141 -29.65 -33.41 -7.78
N GLN A 142 -30.51 -33.84 -6.84
CA GLN A 142 -31.25 -35.10 -6.93
C GLN A 142 -32.42 -34.97 -7.92
#